data_AF-A0A9E7A8B6-F1
#
_entry.id   AF-A0A9E7A8B6-F1
#
_cell.length_a   1.000
_cell.length_b   1.000
_cell.length_c   1.000
_cell.angle_alpha   90.00
_cell.angle_beta   90.00
_cell.angle_gamma   90.00
#
_symmetry.space_group_name_H-M   'P 1'
#
loop_
_entity.id
_entity.type
_entity.pdbx_description
1 polymer ?
#
loop_
_entity_poly.entity_id
_entity_poly.type
_entity_poly.pdbx_seq_one_letter_code
_entity_poly.pdbx_strand_id
1 'polypeptide(L)'
;MDTERPFTISTACEALGIKVERFKSLRRRDHLPFADLSTVGPDGEDRGGWTRYSASEIALTSALVELVDVMKLDVVAASRLLANARGAFEGEHPQTAKPFADIWIGALIFGGDDEGRAHIGGTLEEVNARILKETAEMAAEHGAAPSQIVLVNLSKHVRKIDAALAKVA
;
A
#
# COMPACT_ATOMS: atom_id res chain seq x y z
N MET A 1 11.83 -2.01 -10.01
CA MET A 1 12.08 -3.20 -9.18
C MET A 1 11.89 -4.43 -10.07
N ASP A 2 12.61 -5.52 -9.83
CA ASP A 2 12.40 -6.78 -10.56
C ASP A 2 10.92 -7.18 -10.48
N THR A 3 10.31 -7.38 -11.64
CA THR A 3 8.95 -7.94 -11.79
C THR A 3 8.94 -9.44 -11.50
N GLU A 4 10.08 -10.00 -11.09
CA GLU A 4 10.18 -11.37 -10.65
C GLU A 4 9.23 -11.58 -9.46
N ARG A 5 8.40 -12.59 -9.62
CA ARG A 5 7.49 -13.07 -8.59
C ARG A 5 7.99 -14.44 -8.16
N PRO A 6 9.00 -14.53 -7.27
CA PRO A 6 9.52 -15.81 -6.82
C PRO A 6 8.75 -16.33 -5.59
N PHE A 7 8.01 -15.48 -4.87
CA PHE A 7 7.49 -15.83 -3.55
C PHE A 7 6.10 -16.49 -3.62
N THR A 8 5.92 -17.60 -2.92
CA THR A 8 4.59 -18.24 -2.77
C THR A 8 3.70 -17.45 -1.80
N ILE A 9 2.41 -17.74 -1.79
CA ILE A 9 1.49 -17.21 -0.77
C ILE A 9 1.95 -17.55 0.66
N SER A 10 2.50 -18.74 0.89
CA SER A 10 2.98 -19.17 2.20
C SER A 10 4.16 -18.30 2.65
N THR A 11 5.16 -18.12 1.78
CA THR A 11 6.32 -17.26 2.03
C THR A 11 5.90 -15.81 2.29
N ALA A 12 4.96 -15.29 1.50
CA ALA A 12 4.42 -13.95 1.69
C ALA A 12 3.71 -13.79 3.05
N CYS A 13 2.86 -14.75 3.42
CA CYS A 13 2.13 -14.72 4.69
C CYS A 13 3.07 -14.82 5.90
N GLU A 14 4.12 -15.64 5.81
CA GLU A 14 5.15 -15.74 6.84
C GLU A 14 5.91 -14.42 7.01
N ALA A 15 6.36 -13.81 5.91
CA ALA A 15 7.02 -12.50 5.94
C ALA A 15 6.12 -11.37 6.49
N LEU A 16 4.82 -11.44 6.20
CA LEU A 16 3.83 -10.48 6.70
C LEU A 16 3.42 -10.73 8.16
N GLY A 17 3.61 -11.95 8.67
CA GLY A 17 3.10 -12.37 9.97
C GLY A 17 1.56 -12.46 10.01
N ILE A 18 0.91 -12.83 8.90
CA ILE A 18 -0.55 -12.98 8.82
C ILE A 18 -0.96 -14.40 8.42
N LYS A 19 -2.18 -14.79 8.77
CA LYS A 19 -2.75 -16.08 8.37
C LYS A 19 -3.03 -16.13 6.86
N VAL A 20 -2.84 -17.29 6.24
CA VAL A 20 -3.09 -17.51 4.80
C VAL A 20 -4.54 -17.19 4.42
N GLU A 21 -5.50 -17.51 5.28
CA GLU A 21 -6.92 -17.22 5.07
C GLU A 21 -7.18 -15.72 4.96
N ARG A 22 -6.48 -14.91 5.76
CA ARG A 22 -6.58 -13.44 5.70
C ARG A 22 -6.05 -12.92 4.37
N PHE A 23 -4.89 -13.39 3.94
CA PHE A 23 -4.31 -13.01 2.65
C PHE A 23 -5.25 -13.40 1.49
N LYS A 24 -5.75 -14.64 1.49
CA LYS A 24 -6.74 -15.11 0.50
C LYS A 24 -8.00 -14.26 0.51
N SER A 25 -8.51 -13.87 1.69
CA SER A 25 -9.69 -13.01 1.80
C SER A 25 -9.45 -11.62 1.22
N LEU A 26 -8.29 -11.00 1.49
CA LEU A 26 -7.94 -9.69 0.91
C LEU A 26 -7.87 -9.77 -0.62
N ARG A 27 -7.24 -10.83 -1.15
CA ARG A 27 -7.15 -11.07 -2.59
C ARG A 27 -8.51 -11.28 -3.25
N ARG A 28 -9.35 -12.16 -2.70
CA ARG A 28 -10.68 -12.50 -3.25
C ARG A 28 -11.63 -11.31 -3.34
N ARG A 29 -11.47 -10.33 -2.45
CA ARG A 29 -12.29 -9.12 -2.41
C ARG A 29 -11.69 -7.95 -3.19
N ASP A 30 -10.64 -8.19 -3.97
CA ASP A 30 -9.94 -7.15 -4.73
C ASP A 30 -9.38 -6.02 -3.85
N HIS A 31 -8.96 -6.36 -2.62
CA HIS A 31 -8.31 -5.42 -1.72
C HIS A 31 -6.78 -5.41 -1.88
N LEU A 32 -6.24 -6.16 -2.85
CA LEU A 32 -4.83 -6.19 -3.22
C LEU A 32 -4.68 -5.75 -4.68
N PRO A 33 -4.88 -4.45 -5.00
CA PRO A 33 -4.96 -3.94 -6.37
C PRO A 33 -3.64 -4.02 -7.14
N PHE A 34 -2.56 -4.38 -6.46
CA PHE A 34 -1.23 -4.62 -7.01
C PHE A 34 -0.95 -6.10 -7.28
N ALA A 35 -1.75 -7.03 -6.74
CA ALA A 35 -1.57 -8.46 -6.96
C ALA A 35 -2.11 -8.86 -8.33
N ASP A 36 -1.42 -9.79 -9.00
CA ASP A 36 -1.92 -10.37 -10.24
C ASP A 36 -3.16 -11.24 -10.00
N LEU A 37 -4.30 -10.77 -10.51
CA LEU A 37 -5.57 -11.47 -10.42
C LEU A 37 -5.82 -12.41 -11.61
N SER A 38 -4.97 -12.41 -12.65
CA SER A 38 -5.15 -13.25 -13.83
C SER A 38 -5.08 -14.76 -13.55
N THR A 39 -4.53 -15.13 -12.39
CA THR A 39 -4.36 -16.51 -11.90
C THR A 39 -5.47 -16.95 -10.94
N VAL A 40 -6.42 -16.07 -10.63
CA VAL A 40 -7.54 -16.36 -9.73
C VAL A 40 -8.71 -16.93 -10.53
N GLY A 41 -9.15 -18.14 -10.19
CA GLY A 41 -10.39 -18.67 -10.76
C GLY A 41 -11.61 -17.86 -10.29
N PRO A 42 -12.75 -17.93 -10.99
CA PRO A 42 -13.97 -17.19 -10.63
C PRO A 42 -14.45 -17.43 -9.18
N ASP A 43 -14.11 -18.57 -8.59
CA ASP A 43 -14.45 -18.93 -7.20
C ASP A 43 -13.42 -18.46 -6.16
N GLY A 44 -12.43 -17.66 -6.57
CA GLY A 44 -11.34 -17.23 -5.69
C GLY A 44 -10.41 -18.38 -5.30
N GLU A 45 -10.50 -19.51 -5.98
CA GLU A 45 -9.55 -20.60 -5.85
C GLU A 45 -8.31 -20.29 -6.68
N ASP A 46 -7.17 -20.29 -5.99
CA ASP A 46 -5.86 -20.24 -6.62
C ASP A 46 -5.72 -21.51 -7.44
N ARG A 47 -5.82 -21.42 -8.77
CA ARG A 47 -5.75 -22.59 -9.65
C ARG A 47 -4.32 -23.15 -9.62
N GLY A 48 -4.05 -23.96 -8.60
CA GLY A 48 -2.84 -24.76 -8.42
C GLY A 48 -1.74 -24.18 -7.53
N GLY A 49 -1.95 -23.11 -6.77
CA GLY A 49 -0.90 -22.56 -5.87
C GLY A 49 0.33 -22.00 -6.61
N TRP A 50 0.17 -21.72 -7.92
CA TRP A 50 1.20 -21.16 -8.79
C TRP A 50 1.28 -19.65 -8.72
N THR A 51 0.31 -18.98 -8.06
CA THR A 51 0.39 -17.53 -7.90
C THR A 51 1.62 -17.20 -7.08
N ARG A 52 2.50 -16.43 -7.69
CA ARG A 52 3.67 -15.88 -7.02
C ARG A 52 3.52 -14.38 -6.83
N TYR A 53 4.27 -13.85 -5.87
CA TYR A 53 4.29 -12.44 -5.51
C TYR A 53 5.71 -11.89 -5.62
N SER A 54 5.82 -10.61 -5.96
CA SER A 54 7.07 -9.85 -5.88
C SER A 54 7.29 -9.29 -4.47
N ALA A 55 8.52 -8.93 -4.13
CA ALA A 55 8.82 -8.25 -2.86
C ALA A 55 8.02 -6.95 -2.70
N SER A 56 7.85 -6.21 -3.80
CA SER A 56 7.00 -5.00 -3.88
C SER A 56 5.55 -5.27 -3.47
N GLU A 57 4.92 -6.29 -4.03
CA GLU A 57 3.52 -6.65 -3.73
C GLU A 57 3.35 -7.03 -2.25
N ILE A 58 4.34 -7.73 -1.69
CA ILE A 58 4.35 -8.10 -0.26
C ILE A 58 4.55 -6.84 0.62
N ALA A 59 5.44 -5.92 0.25
CA ALA A 59 5.64 -4.67 0.97
C ALA A 59 4.38 -3.78 0.98
N LEU A 60 3.71 -3.64 -0.16
CA LEU A 60 2.45 -2.92 -0.26
C LEU A 60 1.34 -3.60 0.58
N THR A 61 1.31 -4.94 0.61
CA THR A 61 0.41 -5.67 1.51
C THR A 61 0.73 -5.38 2.98
N SER A 62 2.01 -5.26 3.35
CA SER A 62 2.37 -4.88 4.73
C SER A 62 1.88 -3.48 5.08
N ALA A 63 1.91 -2.53 4.13
CA ALA A 63 1.38 -1.19 4.34
C ALA A 63 -0.15 -1.21 4.50
N LEU A 64 -0.85 -2.02 3.69
CA LEU A 64 -2.30 -2.22 3.81
C LEU A 64 -2.68 -2.74 5.20
N VAL A 65 -1.94 -3.73 5.70
CA VAL A 65 -2.16 -4.29 7.04
C VAL A 65 -1.95 -3.22 8.12
N GLU A 66 -0.94 -2.36 8.02
CA GLU A 66 -0.72 -1.25 8.97
C GLU A 66 -1.87 -0.22 8.93
N LEU A 67 -2.31 0.18 7.74
CA LEU A 67 -3.43 1.10 7.54
C LEU A 67 -4.74 0.58 8.17
N VAL A 68 -5.04 -0.71 7.98
CA VAL A 68 -6.28 -1.31 8.49
C VAL A 68 -6.20 -1.63 9.98
N ASP A 69 -5.13 -2.30 10.41
CA ASP A 69 -5.07 -2.83 11.78
C ASP A 69 -4.63 -1.80 12.81
N VAL A 70 -3.75 -0.88 12.44
CA VAL A 70 -3.19 0.13 13.35
C VAL A 70 -3.94 1.44 13.20
N MET A 71 -4.10 1.92 11.97
CA MET A 71 -4.73 3.22 11.70
C MET A 71 -6.25 3.15 11.58
N LYS A 72 -6.83 1.94 11.66
CA LYS A 72 -8.28 1.67 11.66
C LYS A 72 -9.02 2.21 10.44
N LEU A 73 -8.30 2.33 9.32
CA LEU A 73 -8.93 2.68 8.05
C LEU A 73 -9.78 1.53 7.54
N ASP A 74 -10.86 1.88 6.86
CA ASP A 74 -11.59 0.91 6.05
C ASP A 74 -10.65 0.28 5.00
N VAL A 75 -10.81 -1.01 4.77
CA VAL A 75 -9.92 -1.79 3.91
C VAL A 75 -10.02 -1.37 2.45
N VAL A 76 -11.19 -0.93 1.99
CA VAL A 76 -11.38 -0.43 0.62
C VAL A 76 -10.68 0.93 0.47
N ALA A 77 -10.86 1.82 1.44
CA ALA A 77 -10.18 3.11 1.46
C ALA A 77 -8.64 2.95 1.49
N ALA A 78 -8.12 2.08 2.37
CA ALA A 78 -6.69 1.79 2.47
C ALA A 78 -6.12 1.16 1.18
N SER A 79 -6.88 0.22 0.57
CA SER A 79 -6.52 -0.39 -0.71
C SER A 79 -6.40 0.65 -1.83
N ARG A 80 -7.41 1.53 -1.96
CA ARG A 80 -7.43 2.60 -2.97
C ARG A 80 -6.31 3.61 -2.77
N LEU A 81 -6.03 3.98 -1.52
CA LEU A 81 -4.93 4.87 -1.17
C LEU A 81 -3.59 4.32 -1.68
N LEU A 82 -3.33 3.03 -1.47
CA LEU A 82 -2.12 2.38 -1.97
C LEU A 82 -2.11 2.25 -3.49
N ALA A 83 -3.26 1.96 -4.12
CA ALA A 83 -3.37 1.90 -5.58
C ALA A 83 -3.04 3.24 -6.25
N ASN A 84 -3.57 4.34 -5.70
CA ASN A 84 -3.34 5.69 -6.23
C ASN A 84 -1.90 6.16 -6.04
N ALA A 85 -1.24 5.72 -4.97
CA ALA A 85 0.15 6.03 -4.70
C ALA A 85 1.15 5.06 -5.38
N ARG A 86 0.66 4.02 -6.04
CA ARG A 86 1.48 3.01 -6.72
C ARG A 86 2.43 3.64 -7.73
N GLY A 87 1.99 4.65 -8.48
CA GLY A 87 2.81 5.35 -9.45
C GLY A 87 4.03 6.06 -8.85
N ALA A 88 3.94 6.54 -7.61
CA ALA A 88 5.10 7.11 -6.90
C ALA A 88 6.06 6.01 -6.45
N PHE A 89 5.53 4.85 -6.03
CA PHE A 89 6.33 3.69 -5.64
C PHE A 89 7.03 3.02 -6.83
N GLU A 90 6.40 2.98 -8.00
CA GLU A 90 6.95 2.37 -9.21
C GLU A 90 7.75 3.34 -10.10
N GLY A 91 7.40 4.64 -10.05
CA GLY A 91 7.96 5.69 -10.91
C GLY A 91 9.23 6.35 -10.40
N GLU A 92 9.55 6.25 -9.09
CA GLU A 92 10.86 6.65 -8.58
C GLU A 92 11.93 5.64 -9.00
N HIS A 93 12.51 5.92 -10.18
CA HIS A 93 13.57 5.11 -10.77
C HIS A 93 14.81 5.12 -9.85
N PRO A 94 15.44 3.94 -9.57
CA PRO A 94 16.66 3.83 -8.76
C PRO A 94 17.88 4.63 -9.26
N GLN A 95 17.79 5.21 -10.45
CA GLN A 95 18.83 6.02 -11.08
C GLN A 95 18.66 7.53 -10.86
N THR A 96 17.48 7.99 -10.43
CA THR A 96 17.19 9.43 -10.26
C THR A 96 16.73 9.80 -8.85
N ALA A 97 16.27 8.83 -8.05
CA ALA A 97 16.07 9.03 -6.62
C ALA A 97 17.43 9.19 -5.92
N LYS A 98 17.57 10.21 -5.07
CA LYS A 98 18.69 10.24 -4.11
C LYS A 98 18.69 8.90 -3.36
N PRO A 99 19.85 8.27 -3.11
CA PRO A 99 19.90 7.09 -2.26
C PRO A 99 19.17 7.39 -0.95
N PHE A 100 18.07 6.68 -0.69
CA PHE A 100 17.31 6.72 0.56
C PHE A 100 16.60 8.02 0.93
N ALA A 101 15.99 8.74 -0.02
CA ALA A 101 14.80 9.50 0.36
C ALA A 101 13.68 8.48 0.63
N ASP A 102 13.27 8.32 1.89
CA ASP A 102 12.15 7.43 2.21
C ASP A 102 10.91 7.86 1.40
N ILE A 103 10.23 6.89 0.78
CA ILE A 103 8.97 7.08 0.08
C ILE A 103 7.85 7.03 1.11
N TRP A 104 7.02 8.06 1.10
CA TRP A 104 5.86 8.22 1.94
C TRP A 104 4.58 8.26 1.11
N ILE A 105 3.50 7.78 1.71
CA ILE A 105 2.15 8.01 1.23
C ILE A 105 1.42 8.84 2.26
N GLY A 106 0.83 9.94 1.80
CA GLY A 106 -0.08 10.78 2.56
C GLY A 106 -1.52 10.67 2.05
N ALA A 107 -2.47 10.77 2.97
CA ALA A 107 -3.86 11.01 2.61
C ALA A 107 -4.59 11.90 3.61
N LEU A 108 -5.55 12.64 3.09
CA LEU A 108 -6.50 13.45 3.84
C LEU A 108 -7.85 12.77 3.82
N ILE A 109 -8.37 12.43 5.00
CA ILE A 109 -9.70 11.87 5.18
C ILE A 109 -10.61 13.00 5.69
N PHE A 110 -11.74 13.21 5.01
CA PHE A 110 -12.74 14.20 5.38
C PHE A 110 -13.99 13.48 5.92
N GLY A 111 -14.68 14.09 6.88
CA GLY A 111 -15.92 13.52 7.39
C GLY A 111 -17.05 13.60 6.37
N GLY A 112 -17.77 12.50 6.14
CA GLY A 112 -18.99 12.46 5.33
C GLY A 112 -18.87 11.74 3.99
N ASP A 113 -17.65 11.54 3.47
CA ASP A 113 -17.38 10.65 2.35
C ASP A 113 -16.36 9.60 2.80
N ASP A 114 -16.69 8.32 2.65
CA ASP A 114 -15.80 7.18 2.92
C ASP A 114 -14.61 7.11 1.91
N GLU A 115 -14.35 8.18 1.17
CA GLU A 115 -13.31 8.27 0.17
C GLU A 115 -12.39 9.44 0.51
N GLY A 116 -11.17 9.13 0.95
CA GLY A 116 -10.09 10.11 1.06
C GLY A 116 -9.96 10.85 -0.27
N ARG A 117 -10.17 12.18 -0.25
CA ARG A 117 -10.26 12.97 -1.49
C ARG A 117 -8.90 13.28 -2.10
N ALA A 118 -7.82 13.11 -1.33
CA ALA A 118 -6.48 13.36 -1.84
C ALA A 118 -5.47 12.33 -1.35
N HIS A 119 -4.69 11.81 -2.31
CA HIS A 119 -3.68 10.80 -2.14
C HIS A 119 -2.38 11.31 -2.73
N ILE A 120 -1.30 11.24 -1.96
CA ILE A 120 -0.02 11.81 -2.34
C ILE A 120 1.07 10.77 -2.07
N GLY A 121 1.84 10.42 -3.10
CA GLY A 121 3.08 9.65 -2.93
C GLY A 121 4.29 10.52 -3.26
N GLY A 122 5.38 10.32 -2.54
CA GLY A 122 6.66 11.01 -2.77
C GLY A 122 7.52 11.03 -1.51
N THR A 123 8.49 11.93 -1.45
CA THR A 123 9.29 12.17 -0.25
C THR A 123 8.42 12.76 0.89
N LEU A 124 8.86 12.64 2.14
CA LEU A 124 8.12 13.21 3.28
C LEU A 124 7.89 14.72 3.12
N GLU A 125 8.85 15.45 2.55
CA GLU A 125 8.74 16.88 2.31
C GLU A 125 7.64 17.20 1.28
N GLU A 126 7.62 16.49 0.14
CA GLU A 126 6.59 16.66 -0.89
C GLU A 126 5.20 16.27 -0.38
N VAL A 127 5.11 15.17 0.37
CA VAL A 127 3.87 14.71 0.99
C VAL A 127 3.35 15.75 1.99
N ASN A 128 4.20 16.25 2.88
CA ASN A 128 3.81 17.29 3.85
C ASN A 128 3.41 18.59 3.18
N ALA A 129 4.18 19.06 2.18
CA ALA A 129 3.87 20.29 1.46
C ALA A 129 2.51 20.21 0.76
N ARG A 130 2.20 19.07 0.14
CA ARG A 130 0.90 18.86 -0.52
C ARG A 130 -0.24 18.71 0.47
N ILE A 131 -0.07 17.98 1.58
CA ILE A 131 -1.07 17.89 2.66
C ILE A 131 -1.43 19.27 3.19
N LEU A 132 -0.42 20.11 3.47
CA LEU A 132 -0.63 21.47 3.97
C LEU A 132 -1.38 22.32 2.95
N LYS A 133 -0.98 22.25 1.67
CA LYS A 133 -1.63 22.97 0.58
C LYS A 133 -3.10 22.57 0.43
N GLU A 134 -3.38 21.27 0.30
CA GLU A 134 -4.73 20.76 0.09
C GLU A 134 -5.64 21.00 1.31
N THR A 135 -5.09 20.95 2.53
CA THR A 135 -5.83 21.32 3.73
C THR A 135 -6.22 22.80 3.72
N ALA A 136 -5.31 23.68 3.31
CA ALA A 136 -5.58 25.12 3.22
C ALA A 136 -6.61 25.45 2.11
N GLU A 137 -6.50 24.80 0.95
CA GLU A 137 -7.46 24.94 -0.16
C GLU A 137 -8.85 24.47 0.26
N MET A 138 -8.97 23.31 0.90
CA MET A 138 -10.25 22.77 1.38
C MET A 138 -10.88 23.63 2.48
N ALA A 139 -10.06 24.16 3.40
CA ALA A 139 -10.53 25.09 4.42
C ALA A 139 -11.08 26.39 3.80
N ALA A 140 -10.44 26.89 2.74
CA ALA A 140 -10.87 28.09 2.03
C ALA A 140 -12.15 27.86 1.18
N GLU A 141 -12.26 26.73 0.49
CA GLU A 141 -13.36 26.44 -0.44
C GLU A 141 -14.61 25.91 0.26
N HIS A 142 -14.45 25.09 1.28
CA HIS A 142 -15.55 24.33 1.89
C HIS A 142 -15.70 24.56 3.39
N GLY A 143 -14.82 25.34 4.03
CA GLY A 143 -14.85 25.57 5.48
C GLY A 143 -14.65 24.31 6.31
N ALA A 144 -14.13 23.24 5.70
CA ALA A 144 -14.01 21.92 6.30
C ALA A 144 -12.54 21.53 6.50
N ALA A 145 -12.20 21.10 7.71
CA ALA A 145 -10.90 20.49 8.01
C ALA A 145 -10.98 18.97 7.80
N PRO A 146 -9.86 18.31 7.44
CA PRO A 146 -9.80 16.85 7.43
C PRO A 146 -10.09 16.30 8.84
N SER A 147 -10.86 15.21 8.91
CA SER A 147 -11.12 14.48 10.15
C SER A 147 -9.91 13.64 10.56
N GLN A 148 -9.08 13.23 9.59
CA GLN A 148 -7.86 12.46 9.83
C GLN A 148 -6.82 12.73 8.74
N ILE A 149 -5.54 12.71 9.14
CA ILE A 149 -4.39 12.72 8.24
C ILE A 149 -3.65 11.39 8.41
N VAL A 150 -3.36 10.73 7.30
CA VAL A 150 -2.68 9.43 7.25
C VAL A 150 -1.32 9.64 6.61
N LEU A 151 -0.27 9.10 7.23
CA LEU A 151 1.10 9.11 6.71
C LEU A 151 1.71 7.73 6.89
N VAL A 152 2.10 7.08 5.78
CA VAL A 152 2.74 5.76 5.79
C VAL A 152 4.10 5.83 5.11
N ASN A 153 5.14 5.39 5.81
CA ASN A 153 6.48 5.24 5.25
C ASN A 153 6.58 3.90 4.51
N LEU A 154 6.49 3.91 3.19
CA LEU A 154 6.62 2.69 2.38
C LEU A 154 8.02 2.10 2.45
N SER A 155 9.07 2.92 2.52
CA SER A 155 10.45 2.44 2.62
C SER A 155 10.71 1.62 3.88
N LYS A 156 10.04 1.94 5.00
CA LYS A 156 10.02 1.11 6.21
C LYS A 156 9.43 -0.28 5.93
N HIS A 157 8.34 -0.37 5.17
CA HIS A 157 7.73 -1.65 4.82
C HIS A 157 8.61 -2.47 3.88
N VAL A 158 9.26 -1.84 2.91
CA VAL A 158 10.22 -2.51 2.02
C VAL A 158 11.36 -3.11 2.84
N ARG A 159 12.05 -2.31 3.66
CA ARG A 159 13.16 -2.80 4.52
C ARG A 159 12.72 -3.93 5.44
N LYS A 160 11.52 -3.82 6.04
CA LYS A 160 10.95 -4.87 6.90
C LYS A 160 10.74 -6.18 6.13
N ILE A 161 10.15 -6.09 4.94
CA ILE A 161 9.83 -7.26 4.12
C ILE A 161 11.10 -7.89 3.54
N ASP A 162 12.05 -7.11 3.05
CA ASP A 162 13.33 -7.64 2.56
C ASP A 162 14.06 -8.42 3.66
N ALA A 163 14.13 -7.85 4.87
CA ALA A 163 14.75 -8.50 6.02
C ALA A 163 13.99 -9.77 6.47
N ALA A 164 12.67 -9.84 6.25
CA ALA A 164 11.87 -11.02 6.54
C ALA A 164 12.06 -12.09 5.46
N LEU A 165 11.99 -11.71 4.18
CA LEU A 165 12.15 -12.60 3.03
C LEU A 165 13.54 -13.25 3.00
N ALA A 166 14.58 -12.52 3.38
CA ALA A 166 15.94 -13.07 3.51
C ALA A 166 16.08 -14.18 4.56
N LYS A 167 15.10 -14.34 5.48
CA LYS A 167 15.10 -15.39 6.51
C LYS A 167 14.30 -16.63 6.10
N VAL A 168 13.45 -16.50 5.09
CA VAL A 168 12.50 -17.55 4.66
C VAL A 168 12.77 -18.04 3.22
N ALA A 169 13.72 -17.43 2.52
CA ALA A 169 14.28 -17.88 1.24
C ALA A 169 15.44 -18.86 1.46
#